data_AF-A0A5N1K1I5-F1
#
_entry.id   AF-A0A5N1K1I5-F1
#
_cell.length_a   1.000
_cell.length_b   1.000
_cell.length_c   1.000
_cell.angle_alpha   90.00
_cell.angle_beta   90.00
_cell.angle_gamma   90.00
#
_symmetry.space_group_name_H-M   'P 1'
#
loop_
_entity.id
_entity.type
_entity.pdbx_description
1 polymer ?
#
loop_
_entity_poly.entity_id
_entity_poly.type
_entity_poly.pdbx_seq_one_letter_code
_entity_poly.pdbx_strand_id
1 'polypeptide(L)'
;MQVLVRDNNVDQALRVLKKKLQREGVFREMKARRAYEKPSEKRIREKEAAIGRARKEAKKKAQREGLLAKPKKKPFSRPTASSVHNSDTKTAA
;
A
#
# COMPACT_ATOMS: atom_id res chain seq x y z
N MET A 1 9.52 -11.18 -14.78
CA MET A 1 8.23 -11.55 -14.14
C MET A 1 7.21 -11.86 -15.22
N GLN A 2 6.55 -13.02 -15.18
CA GLN A 2 5.55 -13.43 -16.18
C GLN A 2 4.19 -13.71 -15.51
N VAL A 3 3.10 -13.35 -16.19
CA VAL A 3 1.73 -13.65 -15.76
C VAL A 3 1.03 -14.39 -16.90
N LEU A 4 0.58 -15.60 -16.62
CA LEU A 4 -0.21 -16.39 -17.54
C LEU A 4 -1.66 -15.89 -17.49
N VAL A 5 -2.21 -15.57 -18.64
CA VAL A 5 -3.62 -15.21 -18.80
C VAL A 5 -4.37 -16.49 -19.14
N ARG A 6 -5.39 -16.82 -18.35
CA ARG A 6 -6.30 -17.94 -18.64
C ARG A 6 -7.68 -17.39 -18.98
N ASP A 7 -8.36 -18.05 -19.89
CA ASP A 7 -9.76 -17.78 -20.25
C ASP A 7 -10.03 -16.33 -20.71
N ASN A 8 -9.07 -15.74 -21.45
CA ASN A 8 -9.12 -14.35 -21.92
C ASN A 8 -9.34 -13.29 -20.81
N ASN A 9 -9.07 -13.64 -19.55
CA ASN A 9 -9.31 -12.73 -18.43
C ASN A 9 -8.15 -11.75 -18.21
N VAL A 10 -8.08 -10.75 -19.08
CA VAL A 10 -6.99 -9.76 -19.13
C VAL A 10 -6.98 -8.86 -17.90
N ASP A 11 -8.13 -8.41 -17.42
CA ASP A 11 -8.22 -7.50 -16.27
C ASP A 11 -7.69 -8.12 -14.98
N GLN A 12 -7.99 -9.40 -14.74
CA GLN A 12 -7.44 -10.10 -13.59
C GLN A 12 -5.94 -10.29 -13.71
N ALA A 13 -5.43 -10.62 -14.92
CA ALA A 13 -4.01 -10.75 -15.16
C ALA A 13 -3.27 -9.42 -14.89
N LEU A 14 -3.80 -8.28 -15.33
CA LEU A 14 -3.25 -6.95 -15.04
C LEU A 14 -3.26 -6.66 -13.53
N ARG A 15 -4.33 -7.03 -12.83
CA ARG A 15 -4.40 -6.87 -11.37
C ARG A 15 -3.36 -7.71 -10.64
N VAL A 16 -3.15 -8.96 -11.07
CA VAL A 16 -2.14 -9.86 -10.52
C VAL A 16 -0.74 -9.34 -10.82
N LEU A 17 -0.49 -8.89 -12.05
CA LEU A 17 0.76 -8.28 -12.47
C LEU A 17 1.10 -7.07 -11.58
N LYS A 18 0.18 -6.12 -11.43
CA LYS A 18 0.36 -4.95 -10.57
C LYS A 18 0.70 -5.34 -9.13
N LYS A 19 -0.02 -6.31 -8.56
CA LYS A 19 0.26 -6.80 -7.20
C LYS A 19 1.63 -7.47 -7.08
N LYS A 20 2.03 -8.28 -8.06
CA LYS A 20 3.35 -8.91 -8.08
C LYS A 20 4.47 -7.88 -8.21
N LEU A 21 4.35 -6.88 -9.10
CA LEU A 21 5.32 -5.78 -9.23
C LEU A 21 5.45 -4.94 -7.95
N GLN A 22 4.34 -4.73 -7.23
CA GLN A 22 4.36 -4.04 -5.94
C GLN A 22 5.05 -4.87 -4.85
N ARG A 23 4.90 -6.20 -4.85
CA ARG A 23 5.58 -7.11 -3.91
C ARG A 23 7.07 -7.19 -4.16
N GLU A 24 7.46 -7.31 -5.43
CA GLU A 24 8.86 -7.26 -5.86
C GLU A 24 9.49 -5.89 -5.59
N GLY A 25 8.67 -4.85 -5.37
CA GLY A 25 9.17 -3.53 -5.00
C GLY A 25 9.81 -2.79 -6.17
N VAL A 26 9.63 -3.26 -7.40
CA VAL A 26 10.21 -2.67 -8.63
C VAL A 26 9.89 -1.18 -8.72
N PHE A 27 8.66 -0.78 -8.41
CA PHE A 27 8.28 0.65 -8.38
C PHE A 27 9.02 1.47 -7.33
N ARG A 28 9.39 0.88 -6.19
CA ARG A 28 10.20 1.54 -5.16
C ARG A 28 11.64 1.69 -5.62
N GLU A 29 12.20 0.66 -6.25
CA GLU A 29 13.54 0.72 -6.83
C GLU A 29 13.63 1.73 -7.97
N MET A 30 12.66 1.73 -8.89
CA MET A 30 12.58 2.72 -9.95
C MET A 30 12.53 4.14 -9.40
N LYS A 31 11.83 4.37 -8.29
CA LYS A 31 11.79 5.70 -7.64
C LYS A 31 13.12 6.04 -6.96
N ALA A 32 13.76 5.08 -6.29
CA ALA A 32 15.04 5.28 -5.61
C ALA A 32 16.21 5.51 -6.58
N ARG A 33 16.15 4.93 -7.79
CA ARG A 33 17.21 5.01 -8.81
C ARG A 33 17.02 6.13 -9.84
N ARG A 34 16.04 7.04 -9.68
CA ARG A 34 15.81 8.14 -10.63
C ARG A 34 16.97 9.13 -10.72
N ALA A 35 17.72 9.29 -9.63
CA ALA A 35 18.87 10.16 -9.56
C ALA A 35 20.02 9.41 -8.90
N TYR A 36 21.26 9.79 -9.24
CA TYR A 36 22.43 9.28 -8.57
C TYR A 36 22.42 9.75 -7.11
N GLU A 37 22.46 8.80 -6.18
CA GLU A 37 22.59 9.07 -4.77
C GLU A 37 24.05 8.82 -4.36
N LYS A 38 24.64 9.78 -3.66
CA LYS A 38 26.02 9.63 -3.17
C LYS A 38 26.09 8.46 -2.18
N PRO A 39 27.17 7.66 -2.21
CA PRO A 39 27.31 6.48 -1.34
C PRO A 39 27.30 6.81 0.16
N SER A 40 27.64 8.04 0.56
CA SER A 40 27.51 8.53 1.94
C SER A 40 26.04 8.72 2.35
N GLU A 41 25.23 9.34 1.50
CA GLU A 41 23.80 9.58 1.72
C GLU A 41 23.01 8.27 1.77
N LYS A 42 23.35 7.33 0.88
CA LYS A 42 22.77 5.97 0.88
C LYS A 42 22.99 5.26 2.22
N ARG A 43 24.22 5.32 2.75
CA ARG A 43 24.57 4.73 4.07
C ARG A 43 23.79 5.35 5.21
N ILE A 44 23.58 6.67 5.20
CA ILE A 44 22.80 7.36 6.24
C ILE A 44 21.35 6.91 6.19
N ARG A 45 20.73 6.90 5.00
CA ARG A 45 19.35 6.45 4.81
C ARG A 45 19.12 5.01 5.25
N GLU A 46 20.03 4.11 4.91
CA GLU A 46 19.95 2.70 5.28
C GLU A 46 20.03 2.52 6.81
N LYS A 47 20.91 3.25 7.48
CA LYS A 47 21.03 3.26 8.95
C LYS A 47 19.75 3.77 9.61
N GLU A 48 19.22 4.90 9.15
CA GLU A 48 17.97 5.46 9.68
C GLU A 48 16.78 4.51 9.46
N ALA A 49 16.70 3.88 8.28
CA ALA A 49 15.66 2.90 7.98
C ALA A 49 15.78 1.63 8.84
N ALA A 50 17.00 1.19 9.17
CA ALA A 50 17.24 0.07 10.08
C ALA A 50 16.80 0.40 11.51
N ILE A 51 17.17 1.58 12.03
CA ILE A 51 16.74 2.06 13.34
C ILE A 51 15.21 2.17 13.41
N GLY A 52 14.58 2.73 12.36
CA GLY A 52 13.13 2.84 12.26
C GLY A 52 12.42 1.48 12.22
N ARG A 53 13.02 0.47 11.58
CA ARG A 53 12.50 -0.92 11.57
C ARG A 53 12.63 -1.57 12.95
N ALA A 54 13.81 -1.48 13.58
CA ALA A 54 14.06 -2.03 14.90
C ALA A 54 13.11 -1.45 15.97
N ARG A 55 12.89 -0.12 15.96
CA ARG A 55 11.93 0.54 16.86
C ARG A 55 10.50 0.05 16.65
N LYS A 56 10.08 -0.18 15.40
CA LYS A 56 8.75 -0.72 15.07
C LYS A 56 8.60 -2.17 15.52
N GLU A 57 9.64 -2.99 15.36
CA GLU A 57 9.65 -4.38 15.81
C GLU A 57 9.60 -4.48 17.34
N ALA A 58 10.40 -3.69 18.04
CA ALA A 58 10.36 -3.59 19.50
C ALA A 58 8.97 -3.17 20.00
N LYS A 59 8.36 -2.15 19.37
CA LYS A 59 7.00 -1.71 19.71
C LYS A 59 5.96 -2.82 19.50
N LYS A 60 6.06 -3.57 18.40
CA LYS A 60 5.16 -4.70 18.13
C LYS A 60 5.35 -5.84 19.14
N LYS A 61 6.59 -6.13 19.52
CA LYS A 61 6.93 -7.14 20.52
C LYS A 61 6.37 -6.77 21.89
N ALA A 62 6.59 -5.54 22.36
CA ALA A 62 6.02 -5.02 23.61
C ALA A 62 4.48 -5.05 23.64
N GLN A 63 3.82 -4.77 22.50
CA GLN A 63 2.36 -4.90 22.38
C GLN A 63 1.86 -6.35 22.38
N ARG A 64 2.69 -7.31 21.96
CA ARG A 64 2.38 -8.74 21.96
C ARG A 64 2.54 -9.33 23.37
N GLU A 65 3.56 -8.90 24.07
CA GLU A 65 3.89 -9.31 25.44
C GLU A 65 3.05 -8.56 26.49
N GLY A 66 2.13 -7.68 26.08
CA GLY A 66 1.17 -7.02 26.98
C GLY A 66 1.71 -5.80 27.73
N LEU A 67 3.00 -5.46 27.57
CA LEU A 67 3.62 -4.30 28.23
C LEU A 67 3.13 -2.94 27.67
N LEU A 68 2.47 -2.93 26.51
CA LEU A 68 1.98 -1.70 25.88
C LEU A 68 0.58 -1.87 25.30
N ALA A 69 -0.35 -0.98 25.69
CA ALA A 69 -1.70 -0.96 25.15
C ALA A 69 -1.70 -0.70 23.62
N LYS A 70 -2.46 -1.50 22.88
CA LYS A 70 -2.62 -1.30 21.44
C LYS A 70 -3.41 -0.01 21.19
N PRO A 71 -2.94 0.91 20.32
CA PRO A 71 -3.71 2.10 20.00
C PRO A 71 -5.05 1.69 19.38
N LYS A 72 -6.14 2.36 19.80
CA LYS A 72 -7.49 2.11 19.26
C LYS A 72 -7.49 2.32 17.75
N LYS A 73 -7.94 1.32 16.98
CA LYS A 73 -8.02 1.41 15.52
C LYS A 73 -9.12 2.42 15.17
N LYS A 74 -8.77 3.48 14.43
CA LYS A 74 -9.78 4.39 13.85
C LYS A 74 -10.66 3.58 12.88
N PRO A 75 -12.00 3.74 12.91
CA PRO A 75 -12.86 3.06 11.96
C PRO A 75 -12.44 3.48 10.54
N PHE A 76 -12.20 2.49 9.69
CA PHE A 76 -11.90 2.72 8.29
C PHE A 76 -13.19 3.19 7.63
N SER A 77 -13.40 4.51 7.52
CA SER A 77 -14.50 5.06 6.75
C SER A 77 -14.22 4.76 5.28
N ARG A 78 -14.86 3.71 4.75
CA ARG A 78 -14.99 3.57 3.30
C ARG A 78 -15.74 4.82 2.82
N PRO A 79 -15.25 5.57 1.81
CA PRO A 79 -16.11 6.51 1.13
C PRO A 79 -17.25 5.67 0.56
N THR A 80 -18.43 5.77 1.16
CA THR A 80 -19.66 5.20 0.61
C THR A 80 -19.85 5.92 -0.72
N ALA A 81 -19.86 5.17 -1.82
CA ALA A 81 -20.26 5.71 -3.11
C ALA A 81 -21.60 6.44 -2.90
N SER A 82 -21.64 7.72 -3.23
CA SER A 82 -22.81 8.58 -3.11
C SER A 82 -24.04 7.87 -3.68
N SER A 83 -25.05 7.69 -2.85
CA SER A 83 -26.37 7.21 -3.22
C SER A 83 -26.93 8.07 -4.34
N VAL A 84 -27.23 7.41 -5.45
CA VAL A 84 -27.98 7.90 -6.61
C VAL A 84 -29.17 8.76 -6.13
N HIS A 85 -29.13 10.06 -6.42
CA HIS A 85 -30.31 10.92 -6.42
C HIS A 85 -30.50 11.38 -7.86
N ASN A 86 -31.51 10.82 -8.52
CA ASN A 86 -32.35 11.50 -9.50
C ASN A 86 -33.58 10.62 -9.70
N SER A 87 -34.41 10.60 -8.66
CA SER A 87 -35.81 10.26 -8.76
C SER A 87 -36.57 11.49 -9.27
N ASP A 88 -37.23 11.31 -10.41
CA ASP A 88 -38.54 11.89 -10.71
C ASP A 88 -38.65 13.41 -10.81
N THR A 89 -38.49 13.93 -12.03
CA THR A 89 -39.48 14.87 -12.59
C THR A 89 -40.47 14.10 -13.45
N LYS A 90 -41.33 13.42 -12.71
CA LYS A 90 -42.74 13.07 -12.97
C LYS A 90 -43.44 14.08 -13.91
N THR A 91 -44.06 13.55 -14.97
CA THR A 91 -45.43 13.86 -15.45
C THR A 91 -45.77 15.24 -16.06
N ALA A 92 -46.53 15.17 -17.16
CA ALA A 92 -47.47 16.14 -17.74
C ALA A 92 -46.92 17.24 -18.67
N ALA A 93 -47.08 17.02 -19.98
CA ALA A 93 -48.05 17.73 -20.84
C ALA A 93 -48.04 17.11 -22.25
#